data_AF-A0A953B8P5-F1
#
_entry.id   AF-A0A953B8P5-F1
#
_cell.length_a   1.000
_cell.length_b   1.000
_cell.length_c   1.000
_cell.angle_alpha   90.00
_cell.angle_beta   90.00
_cell.angle_gamma   90.00
#
_symmetry.space_group_name_H-M   'P 1'
#
loop_
_entity.id
_entity.type
_entity.pdbx_description
1 polymer ?
#
loop_
_entity_poly.entity_id
_entity_poly.type
_entity_poly.pdbx_seq_one_letter_code
_entity_poly.pdbx_strand_id
1 'polypeptide(L)' 'MQGVLSDPYTAHYRFLGEPQKGYAYLSGTRKPPVFGYLVQVVINAKNLMGNYVGEQPFRFFIKNEMLYPLDTSDKAEVVQ' A
#
# COMPACT_ATOMS: atom_id res chain seq x y z
N MET A 1 22.63 8.09 15.67
CA MET A 1 21.39 8.63 16.27
C MET A 1 20.27 7.64 15.97
N GLN A 2 19.72 6.95 16.98
CA GLN A 2 18.48 6.20 16.81
C GLN A 2 17.33 7.21 16.69
N GLY A 3 16.58 7.16 15.60
CA GLY A 3 15.39 7.98 15.41
C GLY A 3 14.29 7.50 16.34
N VAL A 4 14.26 8.04 17.56
CA VAL A 4 13.13 7.84 18.46
C VAL A 4 11.97 8.62 17.88
N LEU A 5 10.95 7.91 17.38
CA LEU A 5 9.68 8.54 17.03
C LEU A 5 9.14 9.22 18.28
N SER A 6 8.72 10.48 18.17
CA SER A 6 8.09 11.21 19.28
C SER A 6 6.88 10.47 19.84
N ASP A 7 6.25 9.63 19.01
CA ASP A 7 5.20 8.70 19.39
C ASP A 7 5.46 7.31 18.75
N PRO A 8 5.73 6.27 19.56
CA PRO A 8 6.00 4.93 19.04
C PRO A 8 4.81 4.32 18.29
N TYR A 9 3.59 4.87 18.45
CA TYR A 9 2.35 4.39 17.83
C TYR A 9 1.75 5.44 16.89
N THR A 10 2.59 6.08 16.08
CA THR A 10 2.16 7.09 15.09
C THR A 10 1.13 6.53 14.08
N ALA A 11 1.21 5.24 13.74
CA ALA A 11 0.26 4.58 12.85
C ALA A 11 0.06 3.11 13.22
N HIS A 12 -1.17 2.63 13.04
CA HIS A 12 -1.51 1.22 13.07
C HIS A 12 -1.80 0.73 11.65
N TYR A 13 -1.40 -0.50 11.34
CA TYR A 13 -1.65 -1.12 10.05
C TYR A 13 -2.16 -2.54 10.20
N ARG A 14 -2.97 -2.98 9.25
CA ARG A 14 -3.48 -4.35 9.15
C ARG A 14 -3.52 -4.77 7.69
N PHE A 15 -2.90 -5.91 7.39
CA PHE A 15 -2.95 -6.52 6.06
C PHE A 15 -4.33 -7.15 5.82
N LEU A 16 -4.91 -6.87 4.65
CA LEU A 16 -6.16 -7.49 4.20
C LEU A 16 -5.81 -8.76 3.42
N GLY A 17 -5.50 -9.82 4.17
CA GLY A 17 -5.10 -11.10 3.60
C GLY A 17 -3.63 -11.17 3.19
N GLU A 18 -3.29 -12.29 2.53
CA GLU A 18 -1.94 -12.56 2.04
C GLU A 18 -1.64 -11.78 0.74
N PRO A 19 -0.38 -11.45 0.46
CA PRO A 19 0.02 -10.91 -0.84
C PRO A 19 -0.44 -11.80 -2.00
N GLN A 20 -1.12 -11.21 -2.98
CA GLN A 20 -1.68 -11.94 -4.12
C GLN A 20 -0.89 -11.68 -5.39
N LYS A 21 -0.65 -12.71 -6.21
CA LYS A 21 -0.02 -12.52 -7.53
C LYS A 21 -0.99 -11.81 -8.46
N GLY A 22 -0.49 -10.91 -9.30
CA GLY A 22 -1.36 -10.13 -10.17
C GLY A 22 -0.61 -9.28 -11.19
N TYR A 23 -1.41 -8.59 -11.99
CA TYR A 23 -0.98 -7.65 -13.01
C TYR A 23 -1.37 -6.22 -12.58
N ALA A 24 -0.48 -5.24 -12.78
CA ALA A 24 -0.77 -3.83 -12.49
C ALA A 24 -0.29 -2.90 -13.62
N TYR A 25 -1.04 -1.84 -13.89
CA TYR A 25 -0.71 -0.82 -14.89
C TYR A 25 0.04 0.37 -14.27
N LEU A 26 1.34 0.21 -14.01
CA LEU A 26 2.20 1.21 -13.34
C LEU A 26 2.45 2.51 -14.12
N SER A 27 2.02 2.61 -15.37
CA SER A 27 2.20 3.82 -16.21
C SER A 27 0.93 4.09 -17.01
N GLY A 28 -0.23 3.86 -16.38
CA GLY A 28 -1.52 3.83 -17.04
C GLY A 28 -1.62 2.71 -18.08
N THR A 29 -2.67 2.75 -18.90
CA THR A 29 -2.99 1.68 -19.86
C THR A 29 -2.17 1.71 -21.15
N ARG A 30 -1.27 2.69 -21.32
CA ARG A 30 -0.43 2.83 -22.52
C ARG A 30 0.67 1.77 -22.62
N LYS A 31 1.08 1.21 -21.49
CA LYS A 31 2.08 0.14 -21.41
C LYS A 31 1.40 -1.18 -21.01
N PRO A 32 1.95 -2.33 -21.42
CA PRO A 32 1.44 -3.61 -20.95
C PRO A 32 1.50 -3.69 -19.43
N PRO A 33 0.53 -4.37 -18.79
CA PRO A 33 0.54 -4.50 -17.35
C PRO A 33 1.73 -5.35 -16.90
N VAL A 34 2.18 -5.09 -15.69
CA VAL A 34 3.37 -5.70 -15.12
C VAL A 34 2.95 -6.75 -14.10
N PHE A 35 3.56 -7.93 -14.17
CA PHE A 35 3.33 -9.00 -13.20
C PHE A 35 4.12 -8.80 -11.91
N GLY A 36 3.50 -9.10 -10.77
CA GLY A 36 4.09 -8.96 -9.44
C GLY A 36 3.11 -9.36 -8.33
N TYR A 37 3.27 -8.76 -7.16
CA TYR A 37 2.41 -9.01 -5.99
C TYR A 37 1.61 -7.78 -5.62
N LEU A 38 0.32 -7.96 -5.36
CA LEU A 38 -0.62 -6.97 -4.86
C LEU A 38 -0.80 -7.17 -3.36
N VAL A 39 -0.70 -6.09 -2.60
CA VAL A 39 -0.89 -6.07 -1.16
C VAL A 39 -1.90 -4.99 -0.81
N GLN A 40 -2.89 -5.37 -0.01
CA GLN A 40 -3.89 -4.46 0.52
C GLN A 40 -3.64 -4.26 2.02
N VAL A 41 -3.58 -3.01 2.45
CA VAL A 41 -3.30 -2.64 3.84
C VAL A 41 -4.30 -1.58 4.26
N VAL A 42 -4.84 -1.71 5.46
CA VAL A 42 -5.57 -0.62 6.10
C VAL A 42 -4.62 0.07 7.06
N ILE A 43 -4.50 1.39 6.95
CA ILE A 43 -3.64 2.22 7.80
C ILE A 43 -4.50 3.23 8.54
N ASN A 44 -4.30 3.36 9.85
CA ASN A 44 -4.88 4.40 10.68
C ASN A 44 -3.74 5.18 11.34
N ALA A 45 -3.51 6.40 10.87
CA ALA A 45 -2.43 7.26 11.32
C ALA A 45 -2.96 8.42 12.17
N LYS A 46 -2.11 8.92 13.08
CA LYS A 46 -2.41 10.12 13.85
C LYS A 46 -2.28 11.37 12.99
N ASN A 47 -3.15 12.35 13.19
CA ASN A 47 -2.97 13.70 12.66
C ASN A 47 -1.96 14.50 13.49
N LEU A 48 -1.70 15.75 13.09
CA LEU A 48 -0.79 16.66 13.81
C LEU A 48 -1.21 16.94 15.27
N MET A 49 -2.45 16.64 15.65
CA MET A 49 -2.96 16.78 17.01
C MET A 49 -2.82 15.48 17.84
N GLY A 50 -2.23 14.41 17.29
CA GLY A 50 -2.04 13.13 17.96
C GLY A 50 -3.27 12.20 17.97
N ASN A 51 -4.35 12.57 17.28
CA ASN A 51 -5.58 11.78 17.20
C ASN A 51 -5.60 10.90 15.95
N TYR A 52 -6.07 9.66 16.07
CA TYR A 52 -6.35 8.80 14.93
C TYR A 52 -7.53 9.36 14.13
N VAL A 53 -7.36 9.48 12.81
CA VAL A 53 -8.37 10.08 11.91
C VAL A 53 -9.25 9.05 11.21
N GLY A 54 -9.00 7.76 11.46
CA GLY A 54 -9.76 6.65 10.89
C GLY A 54 -8.93 5.76 9.99
N GLU A 55 -9.46 4.56 9.76
CA GLU A 55 -8.85 3.55 8.89
C GLU A 55 -9.01 3.94 7.42
N GLN A 56 -7.91 3.97 6.67
CA GLN A 56 -7.88 4.21 5.24
C GLN A 56 -7.24 3.02 4.50
N PRO A 57 -7.86 2.53 3.41
CA PRO A 57 -7.29 1.46 2.61
C PRO A 57 -6.21 1.99 1.68
N PHE A 58 -5.10 1.25 1.61
CA PHE A 58 -3.98 1.47 0.71
C PHE A 58 -3.71 0.20 -0.09
N ARG A 59 -3.28 0.39 -1.34
CA ARG A 59 -2.90 -0.69 -2.24
C ARG A 59 -1.45 -0.48 -2.66
N PHE A 60 -0.68 -1.55 -2.58
CA PHE A 60 0.71 -1.58 -3.00
C PHE A 60 0.93 -2.68 -4.02
N PHE A 61 1.75 -2.40 -5.01
CA PHE A 61 2.28 -3.38 -5.93
C PHE A 61 3.77 -3.56 -5.67
N ILE A 62 4.22 -4.81 -5.57
CA ILE A 62 5.61 -5.16 -5.27
C ILE A 62 6.16 -5.95 -6.45
N LYS A 63 7.31 -5.51 -6.95
CA LYS A 63 8.06 -6.20 -8.01
C LYS A 63 9.55 -5.90 -7.90
N ASN A 64 10.38 -6.94 -8.00
CA ASN A 64 11.84 -6.81 -8.01
C ASN A 64 12.35 -5.93 -6.87
N GLU A 65 11.87 -6.18 -5.65
CA GLU A 65 12.21 -5.42 -4.43
C GLU A 65 11.76 -3.95 -4.43
N MET A 66 11.07 -3.50 -5.47
CA MET A 66 10.46 -2.18 -5.53
C MET A 66 9.00 -2.24 -5.10
N LEU A 67 8.59 -1.22 -4.33
CA LEU A 67 7.23 -0.97 -3.90
C LEU A 67 6.65 0.22 -4.66
N TYR A 68 5.49 0.01 -5.25
CA TYR A 68 4.73 0.99 -6.00
C TYR A 68 3.41 1.24 -5.27
N PRO A 69 3.16 2.45 -4.73
CA PRO A 69 1.82 2.81 -4.27
C PRO A 69 0.88 2.83 -5.48
N LEU A 70 -0.32 2.27 -5.30
CA LEU A 70 -1.37 2.30 -6.30
C LEU A 70 -2.48 3.24 -5.85
N ASP A 71 -2.83 4.20 -6.70
CA ASP A 71 -3.99 5.05 -6.50
C ASP A 71 -5.28 4.27 -6.74
N THR A 72 -6.42 4.76 -6.26
CA THR A 72 -7.73 4.12 -6.45
C THR A 72 -8.07 3.91 -7.93
N SER A 73 -7.59 4.80 -8.81
CA SER A 73 -7.79 4.72 -10.27
C SER A 73 -6.91 3.70 -10.97
N ASP A 74 -5.83 3.23 -10.34
CA ASP A 74 -4.91 2.31 -10.98
C ASP A 74 -5.56 0.95 -11.18
N LYS A 75 -5.42 0.43 -12.41
CA LYS A 75 -5.90 -0.88 -12.79
C LYS A 75 -4.93 -1.94 -12.31
N ALA A 76 -5.44 -2.88 -11.52
CA ALA A 76 -4.72 -4.05 -11.09
C ALA A 76 -5.68 -5.25 -10.97
N GLU A 77 -5.20 -6.42 -11.38
CA GLU A 77 -5.99 -7.64 -11.47
C GLU A 77 -5.23 -8.79 -10.81
N VAL A 78 -5.89 -9.50 -9.91
CA VAL A 78 -5.35 -10.68 -9.23
C VAL A 78 -5.47 -11.89 -10.15
N VAL A 79 -4.44 -12.72 -10.18
CA VAL A 79 -4.42 -14.00 -10.91
C VAL A 79 -4.69 -15.13 -9.92
N GLN A 80 -5.65 -16.00 -10.27
CA GLN A 80 -5.97 -17.22 -9.51
C GLN A 80 -5.00 -18.36 -9.82
#